data_AF-A0A937CZ35-F1
#
_entry.id   AF-A0A937CZ35-F1
#
_cell.length_a   1.000
_cell.length_b   1.000
_cell.length_c   1.000
_cell.angle_alpha   90.00
_cell.angle_beta   90.00
_cell.angle_gamma   90.00
#
_symmetry.space_group_name_H-M   'P 1'
#
loop_
_entity.id
_entity.type
_entity.pdbx_description
1 polymer ?
#
loop_
_entity_poly.entity_id
_entity_poly.type
_entity_poly.pdbx_seq_one_letter_code
_entity_poly.pdbx_strand_id
1 'polypeptide(L)'
;RLPADWEPQRVVDTGWGQLAAAFSGGAGVIYRIQPDGKLIWLRHQGYWNGEPSWTGPREVGSGWGQFKRVVGTGEGAIYALAEDGALFYYEHRGWREGTPDWAPRRVLGNVGPAQDFFGLLPNPRSIQ
;
A
#
# COMPACT_ATOMS: atom_id res chain seq x y z
N ARG A 1 -30.22 -1.75 -8.45
CA ARG A 1 -30.79 -0.82 -7.44
C ARG A 1 -30.24 -1.27 -6.10
N LEU A 2 -29.61 -0.40 -5.31
CA LEU A 2 -29.23 -0.77 -3.95
C LEU A 2 -30.51 -1.16 -3.16
N PRO A 3 -30.42 -2.04 -2.16
CA PRO A 3 -31.57 -2.30 -1.29
C PRO A 3 -32.13 -0.98 -0.75
N ALA A 4 -33.45 -0.91 -0.57
CA ALA A 4 -34.14 0.33 -0.24
C ALA A 4 -33.67 1.00 1.06
N ASP A 5 -33.05 0.21 1.95
CA ASP A 5 -32.63 0.64 3.30
C ASP A 5 -31.13 1.00 3.37
N TRP A 6 -30.45 1.09 2.23
CA TRP A 6 -29.06 1.53 2.19
C TRP A 6 -28.99 3.05 2.19
N GLU A 7 -28.08 3.60 2.99
CA GLU A 7 -27.74 5.03 2.88
C GLU A 7 -27.31 5.37 1.43
N PRO A 8 -27.63 6.58 0.95
CA PRO A 8 -27.18 7.00 -0.36
C PRO A 8 -25.64 6.98 -0.43
N GLN A 9 -25.11 6.56 -1.57
CA GLN A 9 -23.67 6.61 -1.80
C GLN A 9 -23.12 8.02 -1.63
N ARG A 10 -21.95 8.13 -1.01
CA ARG A 10 -21.23 9.40 -0.85
C ARG A 10 -19.91 9.33 -1.61
N VAL A 11 -19.70 10.32 -2.48
CA VAL A 11 -18.40 10.52 -3.14
C VAL A 11 -17.47 11.17 -2.13
N VAL A 12 -16.36 10.50 -1.79
CA VAL A 12 -15.38 10.99 -0.81
C VAL A 12 -14.07 11.46 -1.43
N ASP A 13 -13.80 11.08 -2.69
CA ASP A 13 -12.69 11.53 -3.51
C ASP A 13 -12.90 11.11 -4.99
N THR A 14 -12.12 11.66 -5.91
CA THR A 14 -12.16 11.36 -7.36
C THR A 14 -10.77 10.98 -7.89
N GLY A 15 -10.66 10.59 -9.17
CA GLY A 15 -9.35 10.28 -9.78
C GLY A 15 -8.80 8.87 -9.50
N TRP A 16 -9.63 7.94 -9.02
CA TRP A 16 -9.23 6.56 -8.72
C TRP A 16 -9.25 5.61 -9.93
N GLY A 17 -9.73 6.08 -11.09
CA GLY A 17 -9.97 5.23 -12.27
C GLY A 17 -8.72 4.77 -13.04
N GLN A 18 -7.54 5.33 -12.77
CA GLN A 18 -6.28 5.00 -13.47
C GLN A 18 -5.27 4.27 -12.58
N LEU A 19 -5.69 3.76 -11.43
CA LEU A 19 -4.78 3.07 -10.51
C LEU A 19 -4.55 1.63 -10.98
N ALA A 20 -3.33 1.13 -10.77
CA ALA A 20 -3.05 -0.30 -10.95
C ALA A 20 -3.76 -1.12 -9.86
N ALA A 21 -3.78 -0.62 -8.63
CA ALA A 21 -4.54 -1.20 -7.51
C ALA A 21 -4.74 -0.18 -6.39
N ALA A 22 -5.66 -0.49 -5.46
CA ALA A 22 -5.75 0.18 -4.17
C ALA A 22 -6.16 -0.82 -3.08
N PHE A 23 -5.66 -0.63 -1.86
CA PHE A 23 -5.96 -1.51 -0.73
C PHE A 23 -5.93 -0.77 0.61
N SER A 24 -6.63 -1.32 1.60
CA SER A 24 -6.70 -0.76 2.95
C SER A 24 -5.45 -1.10 3.77
N GLY A 25 -4.95 -0.11 4.52
CA GLY A 25 -3.96 -0.29 5.58
C GLY A 25 -4.57 -0.35 7.00
N GLY A 26 -5.89 -0.26 7.11
CA GLY A 26 -6.60 -0.14 8.39
C GLY A 26 -6.63 1.30 8.93
N ALA A 27 -7.57 1.58 9.86
CA ALA A 27 -7.71 2.87 10.54
C ALA A 27 -7.73 4.11 9.60
N GLY A 28 -8.44 3.97 8.47
CA GLY A 28 -8.57 5.02 7.46
C GLY A 28 -7.40 5.13 6.48
N VAL A 29 -6.32 4.36 6.65
CA VAL A 29 -5.20 4.34 5.70
C VAL A 29 -5.58 3.58 4.44
N ILE A 30 -5.30 4.18 3.29
CA ILE A 30 -5.48 3.57 1.98
C ILE A 30 -4.20 3.76 1.17
N TYR A 31 -3.72 2.67 0.58
CA TYR A 31 -2.63 2.68 -0.37
C TYR A 31 -3.16 2.65 -1.79
N ARG A 32 -2.54 3.43 -2.68
CA ARG A 32 -2.75 3.38 -4.13
C ARG A 32 -1.46 2.92 -4.79
N ILE A 33 -1.56 2.03 -5.76
CA ILE A 33 -0.48 1.69 -6.66
C ILE A 33 -0.75 2.43 -7.97
N GLN A 34 0.13 3.37 -8.32
CA GLN A 34 0.06 4.10 -9.57
C GLN A 34 0.55 3.24 -10.75
N PRO A 35 0.20 3.57 -12.01
CA PRO A 35 0.66 2.84 -13.19
C PRO A 35 2.18 2.72 -13.33
N ASP A 36 2.93 3.69 -12.82
CA ASP A 36 4.40 3.70 -12.78
C ASP A 36 4.98 2.86 -11.63
N GLY A 37 4.13 2.18 -10.87
CA GLY A 37 4.50 1.30 -9.77
C GLY A 37 4.79 2.01 -8.44
N LYS A 38 4.53 3.32 -8.33
CA LYS A 38 4.63 4.03 -7.05
C LYS A 38 3.53 3.60 -6.08
N LEU A 39 3.90 3.41 -4.82
CA LEU A 39 2.99 3.19 -3.71
C LEU A 39 2.72 4.51 -3.00
N ILE A 40 1.49 4.98 -3.11
CA ILE A 40 1.03 6.23 -2.53
C ILE A 40 0.19 5.93 -1.29
N TRP A 41 0.58 6.50 -0.17
CA TRP A 41 -0.17 6.49 1.08
C TRP A 41 -1.13 7.67 1.15
N LEU A 42 -2.36 7.41 1.60
CA LEU A 42 -3.33 8.40 2.01
C LEU A 42 -4.00 7.94 3.30
N ARG A 43 -4.55 8.88 4.07
CA ARG A 43 -5.41 8.57 5.21
C ARG A 43 -6.72 9.35 5.12
N HIS A 44 -7.81 8.61 5.01
CA HIS A 44 -9.16 9.14 5.08
C HIS A 44 -9.51 9.38 6.55
N GLN A 45 -9.57 10.65 6.95
CA GLN A 45 -9.91 11.03 8.33
C GLN A 45 -11.39 10.78 8.60
N GLY A 46 -12.27 10.93 7.61
CA GLY A 46 -13.70 10.64 7.76
C GLY A 46 -14.07 9.17 7.56
N TYR A 47 -13.18 8.20 7.81
CA TYR A 47 -13.47 6.79 7.47
C TYR A 47 -14.65 6.17 8.22
N TRP A 48 -15.07 6.77 9.33
CA TRP A 48 -16.22 6.34 10.13
C TRP A 48 -17.55 7.02 9.74
N ASN A 49 -17.51 8.16 9.04
CA ASN A 49 -18.72 8.97 8.74
C ASN A 49 -18.81 9.41 7.26
N GLY A 50 -17.85 9.03 6.43
CA GLY A 50 -17.79 9.40 5.02
C GLY A 50 -17.44 10.87 4.77
N GLU A 51 -16.93 11.62 5.74
CA GLU A 51 -16.45 12.99 5.50
C GLU A 51 -15.24 12.98 4.55
N PRO A 52 -15.25 13.74 3.44
CA PRO A 52 -14.18 13.74 2.42
C PRO A 52 -12.93 14.48 2.91
N SER A 53 -12.38 14.05 4.04
CA SER A 53 -11.21 14.64 4.69
C SER A 53 -10.04 13.67 4.62
N TRP A 54 -8.90 14.17 4.14
CA TRP A 54 -7.76 13.34 3.77
C TRP A 54 -6.44 13.92 4.28
N THR A 55 -5.48 13.05 4.56
CA THR A 55 -4.07 13.37 4.75
C THR A 55 -3.23 12.65 3.70
N GLY A 56 -2.24 13.34 3.13
CA GLY A 56 -1.48 12.88 1.96
C GLY A 56 -1.90 13.63 0.69
N PRO A 57 -1.57 13.12 -0.51
CA PRO A 57 -0.85 11.87 -0.78
C PRO A 57 0.64 11.93 -0.41
N ARG A 58 1.23 10.79 -0.06
CA ARG A 58 2.68 10.65 0.16
C ARG A 58 3.20 9.42 -0.57
N GLU A 59 4.25 9.58 -1.36
CA GLU A 59 4.96 8.43 -1.91
C GLU A 59 5.71 7.73 -0.80
N VAL A 60 5.43 6.44 -0.58
CA VAL A 60 6.04 5.64 0.48
C VAL A 60 6.80 4.43 -0.05
N GLY A 61 6.79 4.21 -1.36
CA GLY A 61 7.57 3.15 -2.00
C GLY A 61 7.41 3.16 -3.52
N SER A 62 8.20 2.31 -4.18
CA SER A 62 8.22 2.15 -5.63
C SER A 62 8.35 0.67 -6.01
N GLY A 63 8.12 0.35 -7.29
CA GLY A 63 8.23 -1.03 -7.80
C GLY A 63 7.07 -1.96 -7.42
N TRP A 64 5.96 -1.43 -6.92
CA TRP A 64 4.81 -2.26 -6.51
C TRP A 64 3.95 -2.74 -7.68
N GLY A 65 4.12 -2.15 -8.87
CA GLY A 65 3.40 -2.54 -10.09
C GLY A 65 3.79 -3.91 -10.65
N GLN A 66 4.85 -4.54 -10.14
CA GLN A 66 5.29 -5.87 -10.57
C GLN A 66 4.47 -7.02 -9.95
N PHE A 67 3.73 -6.74 -8.87
CA PHE A 67 2.99 -7.77 -8.15
C PHE A 67 1.63 -8.01 -8.78
N LYS A 68 1.30 -9.28 -8.95
CA LYS A 68 0.00 -9.75 -9.41
C LYS A 68 -1.15 -9.32 -8.48
N ARG A 69 -0.87 -9.28 -7.17
CA ARG A 69 -1.83 -8.86 -6.16
C ARG A 69 -1.12 -8.31 -4.92
N VAL A 70 -1.68 -7.26 -4.33
CA VAL A 70 -1.21 -6.68 -3.07
C VAL A 70 -2.40 -6.53 -2.12
N VAL A 71 -2.20 -6.89 -0.85
CA VAL A 71 -3.23 -6.82 0.19
C VAL A 71 -2.61 -6.27 1.47
N GLY A 72 -3.27 -5.29 2.09
CA GLY A 72 -2.97 -4.84 3.44
C GLY A 72 -3.85 -5.56 4.46
N THR A 73 -3.27 -5.91 5.60
CA THR A 73 -3.98 -6.61 6.69
C THR A 73 -4.22 -5.75 7.92
N GLY A 74 -3.72 -4.51 7.90
CA GLY A 74 -3.76 -3.61 9.05
C GLY A 74 -2.36 -3.33 9.59
N GLU A 75 -2.23 -2.21 10.31
CA GLU A 75 -1.04 -1.89 11.10
C GLU A 75 0.31 -1.94 10.35
N GLY A 76 0.29 -1.60 9.06
CA GLY A 76 1.49 -1.59 8.21
C GLY A 76 1.89 -2.94 7.63
N ALA A 77 1.18 -4.02 7.94
CA ALA A 77 1.42 -5.35 7.35
C ALA A 77 0.82 -5.45 5.95
N ILE A 78 1.68 -5.69 4.96
CA ILE A 78 1.35 -5.76 3.53
C ILE A 78 1.89 -7.06 2.94
N TYR A 79 1.04 -7.78 2.21
CA TYR A 79 1.41 -8.99 1.48
C TYR A 79 1.33 -8.75 -0.03
N ALA A 80 2.34 -9.23 -0.75
CA ALA A 80 2.43 -9.09 -2.19
C ALA A 80 2.67 -10.45 -2.87
N LEU A 81 1.79 -10.84 -3.77
CA LEU A 81 1.89 -12.06 -4.57
C LEU A 81 2.57 -11.73 -5.89
N ALA A 82 3.71 -12.37 -6.15
CA ALA A 82 4.40 -12.30 -7.43
C ALA A 82 3.78 -13.25 -8.47
N GLU A 83 4.14 -13.06 -9.74
CA GLU A 83 3.64 -13.86 -10.85
C GLU A 83 4.06 -15.35 -10.76
N ASP A 84 5.22 -15.62 -10.17
CA ASP A 84 5.76 -16.97 -9.95
C ASP A 84 5.09 -17.70 -8.77
N GLY A 85 4.15 -17.05 -8.07
CA GLY A 85 3.46 -17.60 -6.91
C GLY A 85 4.16 -17.34 -5.57
N ALA A 86 5.31 -16.67 -5.55
CA ALA A 86 5.95 -16.26 -4.30
C ALA A 86 5.09 -15.21 -3.56
N LEU A 87 4.97 -15.38 -2.24
CA LEU A 87 4.26 -14.44 -1.38
C LEU A 87 5.27 -13.70 -0.48
N PHE A 88 5.34 -12.40 -0.64
CA PHE A 88 6.21 -11.53 0.13
C PHE A 88 5.43 -10.85 1.25
N TYR A 89 6.09 -10.68 2.39
CA TYR A 89 5.63 -9.88 3.51
C TYR A 89 6.47 -8.60 3.62
N TYR A 90 5.78 -7.47 3.80
CA TYR A 90 6.35 -6.16 4.06
C TYR A 90 5.71 -5.55 5.30
N GLU A 91 6.52 -4.87 6.09
CA GLU A 91 6.07 -4.11 7.26
C GLU A 91 6.42 -2.64 7.07
N HIS A 92 5.39 -1.83 6.83
CA HIS A 92 5.50 -0.38 6.72
C HIS A 92 5.35 0.24 8.12
N ARG A 93 6.46 0.48 8.80
CA ARG A 93 6.46 1.05 10.17
C ARG A 93 5.89 2.46 10.22
N GLY A 94 6.10 3.23 9.15
CA GLY A 94 5.56 4.58 8.98
C GLY A 94 4.08 4.66 8.60
N TRP A 95 3.30 3.57 8.74
CA TRP A 95 1.92 3.51 8.24
C TRP A 95 0.94 4.50 8.87
N ARG A 96 1.19 4.95 10.11
CA ARG A 96 0.30 5.89 10.82
C ARG A 96 0.45 7.31 10.29
N GLU A 97 1.68 7.70 9.97
CA GLU A 97 2.05 9.05 9.54
C GLU A 97 2.27 9.15 8.03
N GLY A 98 2.42 8.03 7.32
CA GLY A 98 2.74 8.01 5.88
C GLY A 98 4.19 8.40 5.59
N THR A 99 5.12 8.08 6.48
CA THR A 99 6.57 8.22 6.22
C THR A 99 7.09 6.96 5.53
N PRO A 100 8.09 7.04 4.62
CA PRO A 100 8.64 5.87 3.92
C PRO A 100 9.56 5.02 4.81
N ASP A 101 9.13 4.71 6.04
CA ASP A 101 9.86 3.86 6.99
C ASP A 101 9.34 2.43 6.91
N TRP A 102 10.22 1.51 6.54
CA TRP A 102 9.94 0.09 6.36
C TRP A 102 10.86 -0.76 7.23
N ALA A 103 10.35 -1.89 7.70
CA ALA A 103 11.19 -2.89 8.34
C ALA A 103 12.20 -3.46 7.32
N PRO A 104 13.38 -3.89 7.78
CA PRO A 104 14.34 -4.58 6.92
C PRO A 104 13.73 -5.87 6.36
N ARG A 105 14.14 -6.23 5.14
CA ARG A 105 13.68 -7.43 4.46
C ARG A 105 13.88 -8.67 5.33
N ARG A 106 12.80 -9.38 5.67
CA ARG A 106 12.86 -10.76 6.19
C ARG A 106 12.54 -11.71 5.06
N VAL A 107 13.52 -12.52 4.66
CA VAL A 107 13.27 -13.65 3.75
C VAL A 107 12.68 -14.77 4.59
N LEU A 108 11.37 -14.95 4.52
CA LEU A 108 10.66 -16.04 5.19
C LEU A 108 10.70 -17.29 4.29
N GLY A 109 11.88 -17.91 4.18
CA GLY A 109 12.08 -19.23 3.55
C GLY A 109 12.62 -19.20 2.11
N ASN A 110 13.51 -20.15 1.82
CA ASN A 110 14.06 -20.42 0.49
C ASN A 110 12.97 -20.98 -0.44
N VAL A 111 12.34 -20.12 -1.23
CA VAL A 111 11.89 -20.50 -2.57
C VAL A 111 13.05 -20.21 -3.53
N GLY A 112 13.28 -21.08 -4.51
CA GLY A 112 14.44 -21.09 -5.42
C GLY A 112 14.74 -19.77 -6.16
N PRO A 113 15.78 -19.75 -7.00
CA PRO A 113 16.73 -18.64 -7.11
C PRO A 113 16.01 -17.29 -7.33
N ALA A 114 15.81 -16.56 -6.23
CA ALA A 114 15.49 -15.14 -6.28
C ALA A 114 16.76 -14.41 -6.73
N GLN A 115 17.03 -14.47 -8.03
CA GLN A 115 18.07 -13.65 -8.65
C GLN A 115 17.65 -12.20 -8.47
N ASP A 116 18.42 -11.45 -7.69
CA ASP A 116 18.62 -10.00 -7.78
C ASP A 116 17.44 -9.15 -8.29
N PHE A 117 16.49 -8.84 -7.41
CA PHE A 117 15.51 -7.78 -7.67
C PHE A 117 15.37 -6.88 -6.45
N PHE A 118 16.29 -5.91 -6.28
CA PHE A 118 16.03 -4.59 -5.68
C PHE A 118 17.25 -3.68 -5.93
N GLY A 119 17.29 -3.05 -7.11
CA GLY A 119 18.02 -1.79 -7.26
C GLY A 119 17.19 -0.67 -6.65
N LEU A 120 17.80 0.10 -5.74
CA LEU A 120 17.35 1.41 -5.25
C LEU A 120 16.21 1.45 -4.21
N LEU A 121 16.43 0.85 -3.04
CA LEU A 121 15.99 1.52 -1.81
C LEU A 121 17.16 2.36 -1.28
N PRO A 122 16.96 3.64 -0.88
CA PRO A 122 18.01 4.39 -0.21
C PRO A 122 18.38 3.65 1.08
N ASN A 123 19.65 3.27 1.17
CA ASN A 123 20.26 2.61 2.31
C ASN A 123 20.05 3.45 3.59
N PRO A 124 19.36 2.98 4.64
CA PRO A 124 19.25 3.72 5.88
C PRO A 124 20.49 3.64 6.78
N ARG A 125 21.62 3.06 6.33
CA ARG A 125 22.89 3.12 7.06
C ARG A 125 24.10 3.27 6.15
N SER A 126 24.53 4.51 5.95
CA SER A 126 25.95 4.84 5.83
C SER A 126 26.25 6.22 6.46
N ILE A 127 26.88 6.20 7.63
CA ILE A 127 27.97 7.07 8.10
C ILE A 127 27.64 8.55 8.42
N GLN A 128 27.44 8.84 9.71
CA GLN A 128 28.45 9.49 10.55
C GLN A 128 28.64 8.62 11.80
#